data_AF-A0A8S9XJL2-F1
#
_entry.id   AF-A0A8S9XJL2-F1
#
_cell.length_a   1.000
_cell.length_b   1.000
_cell.length_c   1.000
_cell.angle_alpha   90.00
_cell.angle_beta   90.00
_cell.angle_gamma   90.00
#
_symmetry.space_group_name_H-M   'P 1'
#
loop_
_entity.id
_entity.type
_entity.pdbx_description
1 polymer ?
#
loop_
_entity_poly.entity_id
_entity_poly.type
_entity_poly.pdbx_seq_one_letter_code
_entity_poly.pdbx_strand_id
1 'polypeptide(L)'
;MERFPYVFFVSLLLCCFSMVLRCNESEDDSKHQDDAVFKPTSDWQPLRKDQAIPRGLHVRMNLQTGEREAKLLDPEDDEDEASQQITEIRSSEHDHSSEYSPPDKFSKEELKRALYTMEEGFETVNHPEDVDRVKKQFRSYSELKKELGEMKLNLKTGQEIISQLVDEYKDTVDKRSGGSVERKELEAEESLLNQLEYNVHQLDNAIEFVKLNGIKDIVFLSLNSTSWKVRYEATKLLGSAVQSNPNAQISTLEAGAIPVLLRVLALDTNSKVKAGALYALSCLIRRFPLAQKQFLDRGGLTVIVKQFNSDTSGQLKIQLKAINLIRDIIDEVREADLSLLSLLPNSPERSIASERQRQQSDLKIWVRLVEEGWCQALTTLLSRHSEDVQVIELLSDGMSAVSKECYSVFKDSERTISRLTDHYQRMVTNVDYDYQWIYSNLQKLLRTLHETKRDEL
;
A
#
# COMPACT_ATOMS: atom_id res chain seq x y z
N MET A 1 -71.31 -14.67 2.10
CA MET A 1 -70.30 -15.29 2.98
C MET A 1 -68.94 -15.01 2.36
N GLU A 2 -68.41 -13.79 2.30
CA GLU A 2 -68.18 -12.77 3.33
C GLU A 2 -67.47 -13.25 4.61
N ARG A 3 -66.24 -12.70 4.75
CA ARG A 3 -65.43 -12.45 5.95
C ARG A 3 -64.80 -13.66 6.64
N PHE A 4 -63.50 -13.91 6.45
CA PHE A 4 -62.58 -14.50 7.46
C PHE A 4 -61.11 -14.57 6.98
N PRO A 5 -60.43 -13.43 6.67
CA PRO A 5 -59.01 -13.38 7.03
C PRO A 5 -58.59 -12.10 7.79
N TYR A 6 -59.49 -11.13 7.95
CA TYR A 6 -59.19 -9.88 8.67
C TYR A 6 -59.18 -10.01 10.20
N VAL A 7 -59.75 -11.08 10.77
CA VAL A 7 -59.85 -11.25 12.24
C VAL A 7 -58.52 -11.69 12.86
N PHE A 8 -57.69 -12.45 12.14
CA PHE A 8 -56.37 -12.88 12.64
C PHE A 8 -55.33 -11.76 12.60
N PHE A 9 -55.38 -10.86 11.61
CA PHE A 9 -54.44 -9.75 11.48
C PHE A 9 -54.73 -8.63 12.49
N VAL A 10 -56.00 -8.37 12.81
CA VAL A 10 -56.41 -7.38 13.83
C VAL A 10 -56.14 -7.89 15.26
N SER A 11 -56.27 -9.21 15.51
CA SER A 11 -55.94 -9.79 16.82
C SER A 11 -54.43 -9.77 17.12
N LEU A 12 -53.56 -9.87 16.09
CA LEU A 12 -52.12 -9.79 16.28
C LEU A 12 -51.65 -8.34 16.53
N LEU A 13 -52.26 -7.37 15.85
CA LEU A 13 -51.99 -5.94 16.05
C LEU A 13 -52.49 -5.42 17.42
N LEU A 14 -53.60 -5.93 17.94
CA LEU A 14 -54.09 -5.60 19.29
C LEU A 14 -53.25 -6.20 20.43
N CYS A 15 -52.64 -7.37 20.23
CA CYS A 15 -51.69 -7.94 21.19
C CYS A 15 -50.34 -7.20 21.21
N CYS A 16 -49.89 -6.65 20.08
CA CYS A 16 -48.70 -5.81 20.05
C CYS A 16 -48.97 -4.41 20.65
N PHE A 17 -50.20 -3.88 20.53
CA PHE A 17 -50.55 -2.58 21.12
C PHE A 17 -50.79 -2.65 22.63
N SER A 18 -51.26 -3.79 23.17
CA SER A 18 -51.39 -4.01 24.63
C SER A 18 -50.06 -4.26 25.33
N MET A 19 -49.02 -4.69 24.59
CA MET A 19 -47.66 -4.82 25.11
C MET A 19 -46.93 -3.47 25.20
N VAL A 20 -47.34 -2.48 24.40
CA VAL A 20 -46.76 -1.12 24.39
C VAL A 20 -47.46 -0.17 25.38
N LEU A 21 -48.68 -0.49 25.84
CA LEU A 21 -49.44 0.31 26.82
C LEU A 21 -49.28 -0.13 28.28
N ARG A 22 -48.33 -1.03 28.59
CA ARG A 22 -48.05 -1.49 29.96
C ARG A 22 -46.81 -0.85 30.61
N CYS A 23 -46.35 0.27 30.07
CA CYS A 23 -45.48 1.21 30.78
C CYS A 23 -46.32 2.38 31.30
N ASN A 24 -46.97 2.18 32.44
CA ASN A 24 -47.10 3.20 33.50
C ASN A 24 -47.99 2.67 34.63
N GLU A 25 -47.35 2.21 35.70
CA GLU A 25 -47.83 2.43 37.06
C GLU A 25 -46.58 2.56 37.95
N SER A 26 -46.62 3.61 38.77
CA SER A 26 -45.56 4.21 39.57
C SER A 26 -45.27 3.48 40.89
N GLU A 27 -44.21 3.95 41.58
CA GLU A 27 -43.72 3.68 42.96
C GLU A 27 -42.44 2.81 42.94
N ASP A 28 -41.28 3.27 43.42
CA ASP A 28 -41.01 4.03 44.65
C ASP A 28 -39.75 4.91 44.50
N ASP A 29 -39.87 6.16 44.91
CA ASP A 29 -38.87 7.23 44.81
C ASP A 29 -38.27 7.44 46.20
N SER A 30 -37.20 6.71 46.54
CA SER A 30 -36.18 7.14 47.54
C SER A 30 -35.15 6.05 47.82
N LYS A 31 -34.12 5.94 46.96
CA LYS A 31 -32.71 5.63 47.32
C LYS A 31 -31.91 5.38 46.04
N HIS A 32 -30.67 5.86 46.02
CA HIS A 32 -29.62 5.65 44.99
C HIS A 32 -29.50 6.72 43.89
N GLN A 33 -29.36 7.99 44.28
CA GLN A 33 -28.84 9.04 43.39
C GLN A 33 -27.30 9.11 43.35
N ASP A 34 -26.59 8.10 43.90
CA ASP A 34 -25.12 8.03 43.97
C ASP A 34 -24.48 6.87 43.18
N ASP A 35 -25.28 6.05 42.47
CA ASP A 35 -24.79 4.84 41.77
C ASP A 35 -24.74 4.98 40.22
N ALA A 36 -25.04 6.16 39.68
CA ALA A 36 -25.03 6.40 38.23
C ALA A 36 -23.61 6.52 37.63
N VAL A 37 -22.61 6.82 38.46
CA VAL A 37 -21.22 7.03 38.06
C VAL A 37 -20.34 5.89 38.57
N PHE A 38 -19.52 5.32 37.69
CA PHE A 38 -18.58 4.26 38.05
C PHE A 38 -17.56 4.76 39.09
N LYS A 39 -17.39 4.02 40.19
CA LYS A 39 -16.40 4.30 41.25
C LYS A 39 -15.16 3.44 41.01
N PRO A 40 -14.11 4.00 40.39
CA PRO A 40 -12.95 3.23 39.96
C PRO A 40 -12.09 2.76 41.15
N THR A 41 -11.55 1.56 41.04
CA THR A 41 -10.53 0.98 41.92
C THR A 41 -9.26 0.65 41.14
N SER A 42 -8.17 0.31 41.84
CA SER A 42 -6.92 -0.16 41.20
C SER A 42 -7.07 -1.50 40.48
N ASP A 43 -8.02 -2.33 40.91
CA ASP A 43 -8.36 -3.60 40.24
C ASP A 43 -9.46 -3.43 39.19
N TRP A 44 -9.47 -4.31 38.20
CA TRP A 44 -10.46 -4.35 37.12
C TRP A 44 -11.87 -4.67 37.64
N GLN A 45 -12.84 -3.82 37.30
CA GLN A 45 -14.25 -4.05 37.64
C GLN A 45 -15.15 -3.95 36.40
N PRO A 46 -16.18 -4.81 36.29
CA PRO A 46 -17.09 -4.83 35.15
C PRO A 46 -18.00 -3.59 35.13
N LEU A 47 -18.27 -3.09 33.92
CA LEU A 47 -19.11 -1.94 33.64
C LEU A 47 -20.54 -2.39 33.29
N ARG A 48 -21.54 -1.73 33.89
CA ARG A 48 -22.95 -1.91 33.49
C ARG A 48 -23.22 -1.18 32.17
N LYS A 49 -24.16 -1.69 31.37
CA LYS A 49 -24.43 -1.23 29.99
C LYS A 49 -24.72 0.27 29.84
N ASP A 50 -25.25 0.92 30.89
CA ASP A 50 -25.65 2.34 30.87
C ASP A 50 -24.99 3.18 31.98
N GLN A 51 -23.87 2.71 32.55
CA GLN A 51 -23.17 3.42 33.62
C GLN A 51 -22.21 4.47 33.06
N ALA A 52 -22.24 5.69 33.60
CA ALA A 52 -21.34 6.76 33.18
C ALA A 52 -19.92 6.51 33.70
N ILE A 53 -18.94 6.60 32.80
CA ILE A 53 -17.51 6.36 33.10
C ILE A 53 -16.80 7.72 33.22
N PRO A 54 -16.19 8.05 34.38
CA PRO A 54 -15.33 9.22 34.50
C PRO A 54 -14.16 9.20 33.51
N ARG A 55 -13.76 10.38 33.02
CA ARG A 55 -12.57 10.55 32.16
C ARG A 55 -11.29 10.17 32.92
N GLY A 56 -10.32 9.56 32.24
CA GLY A 56 -9.03 9.16 32.82
C GLY A 56 -9.06 7.80 33.53
N LEU A 57 -9.80 6.83 32.98
CA LEU A 57 -9.81 5.44 33.44
C LEU A 57 -9.35 4.51 32.32
N HIS A 58 -8.63 3.45 32.70
CA HIS A 58 -8.22 2.42 31.75
C HIS A 58 -9.42 1.48 31.53
N VAL A 59 -9.93 1.41 30.30
CA VAL A 59 -11.11 0.61 29.93
C VAL A 59 -10.70 -0.48 28.94
N ARG A 60 -11.09 -1.74 29.20
CA ARG A 60 -10.84 -2.87 28.30
C ARG A 60 -12.08 -3.72 28.08
N MET A 61 -12.04 -4.58 27.06
CA MET A 61 -12.99 -5.68 26.87
C MET A 61 -12.33 -6.98 27.33
N ASN A 62 -12.93 -7.67 28.29
CA ASN A 62 -12.46 -8.99 28.70
C ASN A 62 -12.81 -10.01 27.60
N LEU A 63 -11.79 -10.54 26.91
CA LEU A 63 -11.99 -11.44 25.76
C LEU A 63 -12.52 -12.82 26.14
N GLN A 64 -12.50 -13.18 27.42
CA GLN A 64 -12.97 -14.48 27.92
C GLN A 64 -14.43 -14.41 28.38
N THR A 65 -14.87 -13.29 28.92
CA THR A 65 -16.27 -13.08 29.38
C THR A 65 -17.10 -12.23 28.42
N GLY A 66 -16.47 -11.46 27.54
CA GLY A 66 -17.13 -10.50 26.65
C GLY A 66 -17.64 -9.24 27.36
N GLU A 67 -17.26 -9.02 28.61
CA GLU A 67 -17.70 -7.87 29.41
C GLU A 67 -16.69 -6.72 29.36
N ARG A 68 -17.19 -5.48 29.40
CA ARG A 68 -16.35 -4.28 29.50
C ARG A 68 -15.93 -4.08 30.94
N GLU A 69 -14.65 -3.83 31.19
CA GLU A 69 -14.09 -3.59 32.54
C GLU A 69 -13.35 -2.24 32.56
N ALA A 70 -13.29 -1.60 33.73
CA ALA A 70 -12.49 -0.39 33.95
C ALA A 70 -11.72 -0.43 35.28
N LYS A 71 -10.54 0.20 35.32
CA LYS A 71 -9.75 0.46 36.54
C LYS A 71 -9.15 1.87 36.53
N LEU A 72 -8.63 2.33 37.67
CA LEU A 72 -7.83 3.56 37.76
C LEU A 72 -6.54 3.41 36.94
N LEU A 73 -6.12 4.48 36.27
CA LEU A 73 -4.79 4.54 35.65
C LEU A 73 -3.73 4.58 36.75
N ASP A 74 -2.75 3.68 36.67
CA ASP A 74 -1.57 3.74 37.51
C ASP A 74 -0.66 4.86 36.98
N PRO A 75 -0.05 5.70 37.82
CA PRO A 75 0.74 6.87 37.38
C PRO A 75 2.03 6.52 36.61
N GLU A 76 2.29 5.22 36.39
CA GLU A 76 3.38 4.71 35.55
C GLU A 76 2.92 4.34 34.13
N ASP A 77 1.61 4.32 33.84
CA ASP A 77 1.03 3.91 32.55
C ASP A 77 0.71 5.11 31.60
N ASP A 78 0.96 6.36 32.02
CA ASP A 78 0.59 7.59 31.28
C ASP A 78 1.47 7.89 30.04
N GLU A 79 2.47 7.05 29.70
CA GLU A 79 3.43 7.34 28.62
C GLU A 79 3.18 6.61 27.29
N ASP A 80 2.25 5.65 27.21
CA ASP A 80 2.18 4.73 26.04
C ASP A 80 1.07 4.98 25.00
N GLU A 81 0.17 5.97 25.17
CA GLU A 81 -0.92 6.24 24.21
C GLU A 81 -0.72 7.46 23.30
N ALA A 82 0.52 7.75 22.89
CA ALA A 82 0.82 8.64 21.76
C ALA A 82 1.51 7.88 20.62
N SER A 83 0.82 6.89 20.04
CA SER A 83 1.31 6.14 18.88
C SER A 83 1.19 6.95 17.58
N GLN A 84 2.09 7.92 17.38
CA GLN A 84 2.48 8.36 16.03
C GLN A 84 3.80 7.67 15.68
N GLN A 85 3.88 7.05 14.50
CA GLN A 85 5.01 6.20 14.10
C GLN A 85 6.32 7.01 14.03
N ILE A 86 7.18 6.80 15.03
CA ILE A 86 8.54 7.32 15.11
C ILE A 86 9.44 6.42 14.23
N THR A 87 10.29 7.02 13.41
CA THR A 87 11.28 6.29 12.59
C THR A 87 12.69 6.66 13.06
N GLU A 88 13.52 5.65 13.36
CA GLU A 88 14.91 5.79 13.82
C GLU A 88 15.87 5.92 12.62
N ILE A 89 16.75 6.93 12.64
CA ILE A 89 17.82 7.09 11.64
C ILE A 89 19.01 6.23 12.07
N ARG A 90 19.25 5.11 11.38
CA ARG A 90 20.48 4.31 11.57
C ARG A 90 21.55 4.78 10.58
N SER A 91 22.62 5.37 11.11
CA SER A 91 23.87 5.54 10.38
C SER A 91 24.53 4.17 10.15
N SER A 92 24.95 3.91 8.92
CA SER A 92 25.55 2.65 8.48
C SER A 92 26.97 2.44 9.02
N GLU A 93 27.23 1.25 9.57
CA GLU A 93 28.31 0.30 9.21
C GLU A 93 28.69 -0.58 10.43
N HIS A 94 28.24 -1.84 10.45
CA HIS A 94 29.13 -3.01 10.55
C HIS A 94 28.31 -4.30 10.44
N ASP A 95 28.71 -5.10 9.47
CA ASP A 95 28.16 -6.40 9.10
C ASP A 95 28.71 -7.46 10.07
N HIS A 96 27.85 -8.06 10.89
CA HIS A 96 28.15 -9.30 11.60
C HIS A 96 26.91 -10.18 11.66
N SER A 97 26.88 -11.16 10.77
CA SER A 97 25.98 -12.32 10.84
C SER A 97 26.30 -13.15 12.09
N SER A 98 25.40 -13.17 13.07
CA SER A 98 25.38 -14.23 14.09
C SER A 98 24.14 -15.09 13.90
N GLU A 99 24.36 -16.37 13.62
CA GLU A 99 23.36 -17.43 13.59
C GLU A 99 22.50 -17.41 14.85
N TYR A 100 21.19 -17.31 14.65
CA TYR A 100 20.21 -17.46 15.72
C TYR A 100 19.88 -18.95 15.88
N SER A 101 20.46 -19.59 16.90
CA SER A 101 19.98 -20.88 17.40
C SER A 101 18.98 -20.62 18.54
N PRO A 102 17.77 -21.24 18.52
CA PRO A 102 16.81 -21.09 19.61
C PRO A 102 17.35 -21.76 20.90
N PRO A 103 17.22 -21.15 22.10
CA PRO A 103 17.73 -21.76 23.32
C PRO A 103 16.91 -22.99 23.73
N ASP A 104 17.63 -24.02 24.16
CA ASP A 104 17.16 -25.33 24.58
C ASP A 104 16.07 -25.29 25.66
N LYS A 105 15.10 -26.20 25.55
CA LYS A 105 14.06 -26.44 26.56
C LYS A 105 14.70 -27.05 27.82
N PHE A 106 14.81 -26.27 28.89
CA PHE A 106 15.28 -26.78 30.19
C PHE A 106 14.40 -27.93 30.71
N SER A 107 15.06 -28.96 31.25
CA SER A 107 14.38 -30.10 31.86
C SER A 107 13.75 -29.72 33.21
N LYS A 108 12.65 -30.40 33.58
CA LYS A 108 11.94 -30.17 34.86
C LYS A 108 12.86 -30.38 36.06
N GLU A 109 13.85 -31.24 35.92
CA GLU A 109 14.85 -31.60 36.91
C GLU A 109 15.94 -30.52 37.09
N GLU A 110 16.28 -29.78 36.03
CA GLU A 110 17.14 -28.59 36.10
C GLU A 110 16.44 -27.43 36.77
N LEU A 111 15.18 -27.17 36.39
CA LEU A 111 14.35 -26.16 37.03
C LEU A 111 14.17 -26.45 38.53
N LYS A 112 14.00 -27.72 38.90
CA LYS A 112 13.88 -28.12 40.31
C LYS A 112 15.18 -27.92 41.08
N ARG A 113 16.34 -28.22 40.46
CA ARG A 113 17.65 -27.94 41.08
C ARG A 113 17.89 -26.45 41.25
N ALA A 114 17.57 -25.63 40.24
CA ALA A 114 17.68 -24.18 40.29
C ALA A 114 16.77 -23.55 41.37
N LEU A 115 15.54 -24.06 41.52
CA LEU A 115 14.62 -23.64 42.59
C LEU A 115 15.15 -23.99 43.99
N TYR A 116 15.73 -25.19 44.17
CA TYR A 116 16.36 -25.56 45.44
C TYR A 116 17.61 -24.72 45.76
N THR A 117 18.37 -24.29 44.74
CA THR A 117 19.52 -23.39 44.95
C THR A 117 19.12 -21.95 45.27
N MET A 118 17.88 -21.54 44.96
CA MET A 118 17.34 -20.23 45.31
C MET A 118 16.79 -20.17 46.73
N GLU A 119 16.30 -21.28 47.30
CA GLU A 119 15.86 -21.35 48.70
C GLU A 119 17.02 -21.26 49.70
N GLU A 120 18.21 -21.77 49.36
CA GLU A 120 19.43 -21.62 50.18
C GLU A 120 20.11 -20.24 50.01
N GLY A 121 19.63 -19.40 49.08
CA GLY A 121 20.21 -18.09 48.74
C GLY A 121 19.49 -16.88 49.32
N PHE A 122 18.48 -17.06 50.16
CA PHE A 122 17.90 -15.95 50.94
C PHE A 122 18.64 -15.80 52.25
N GLU A 123 19.84 -15.21 52.20
CA GLU A 123 20.34 -14.51 53.37
C GLU A 123 19.35 -13.39 53.68
N THR A 124 18.72 -13.46 54.85
CA THR A 124 17.94 -12.35 55.36
C THR A 124 18.86 -11.14 55.45
N VAL A 125 18.61 -10.12 54.62
CA VAL A 125 19.38 -8.88 54.59
C VAL A 125 19.14 -8.14 55.90
N ASN A 126 19.92 -8.48 56.92
CA ASN A 126 19.81 -7.91 58.26
C ASN A 126 20.86 -6.82 58.52
N HIS A 127 21.82 -6.61 57.59
CA HIS A 127 22.88 -5.62 57.75
C HIS A 127 22.73 -4.44 56.77
N PRO A 128 22.75 -3.17 57.25
CA PRO A 128 22.64 -1.98 56.41
C PRO A 128 23.70 -1.84 55.32
N GLU A 129 24.84 -2.53 55.46
CA GLU A 129 25.99 -2.46 54.54
C GLU A 129 25.76 -3.23 53.22
N ASP A 130 24.98 -4.31 53.25
CA ASP A 130 24.68 -5.12 52.06
C ASP A 130 23.68 -4.42 51.13
N VAL A 131 22.74 -3.67 51.71
CA VAL A 131 21.82 -2.78 50.97
C VAL A 131 22.61 -1.69 50.24
N ASP A 132 23.64 -1.15 50.88
CA ASP A 132 24.46 -0.06 50.32
C ASP A 132 25.36 -0.56 49.17
N ARG A 133 25.81 -1.82 49.24
CA ARG A 133 26.57 -2.47 48.17
C ARG A 133 25.71 -2.73 46.93
N VAL A 134 24.46 -3.18 47.10
CA VAL A 134 23.51 -3.37 46.00
C VAL A 134 23.11 -2.02 45.39
N LYS A 135 22.84 -0.99 46.20
CA LYS A 135 22.55 0.37 45.71
C LYS A 135 23.67 0.97 44.87
N LYS A 136 24.93 0.67 45.17
CA LYS A 136 26.10 1.12 44.38
C LYS A 136 26.23 0.42 43.03
N GLN A 137 25.56 -0.73 42.85
CA GLN A 137 25.61 -1.51 41.61
C GLN A 137 24.54 -1.07 40.60
N PHE A 138 23.54 -0.32 41.04
CA PHE A 138 22.50 0.26 40.19
C PHE A 138 22.74 1.75 40.00
N ARG A 139 22.65 2.21 38.75
CA ARG A 139 22.65 3.64 38.45
C ARG A 139 21.43 4.29 39.09
N SER A 140 21.57 5.50 39.62
CA SER A 140 20.43 6.18 40.20
C SER A 140 19.43 6.57 39.11
N TYR A 141 18.13 6.51 39.40
CA TYR A 141 17.07 6.97 38.48
C TYR A 141 17.31 8.42 38.02
N SER A 142 17.85 9.26 38.91
CA SER A 142 18.26 10.63 38.60
C SER A 142 19.43 10.72 37.61
N GLU A 143 20.43 9.83 37.70
CA GLU A 143 21.52 9.75 36.71
C GLU A 143 21.01 9.27 35.37
N LEU A 144 20.15 8.24 35.34
CA LEU A 144 19.53 7.76 34.10
C LEU A 144 18.68 8.84 33.44
N LYS A 145 17.87 9.59 34.21
CA LYS A 145 17.06 10.70 33.71
C LYS A 145 17.92 11.86 33.18
N LYS A 146 19.07 12.10 33.81
CA LYS A 146 20.04 13.10 33.37
C LYS A 146 20.79 12.64 32.13
N GLU A 147 21.26 11.40 32.07
CA GLU A 147 21.91 10.80 30.88
C GLU A 147 20.93 10.75 29.69
N LEU A 148 19.65 10.42 29.92
CA LEU A 148 18.60 10.44 28.90
C LEU A 148 18.23 11.86 28.46
N GLY A 149 18.21 12.83 29.39
CA GLY A 149 18.01 14.24 29.05
C GLY A 149 19.20 14.89 28.36
N GLU A 150 20.42 14.41 28.64
CA GLU A 150 21.67 14.80 27.96
C GLU A 150 21.81 14.12 26.59
N MET A 151 21.25 12.93 26.41
CA MET A 151 20.88 12.39 25.11
C MET A 151 19.74 13.23 24.55
N LYS A 152 20.10 14.36 23.97
CA LYS A 152 19.23 15.20 23.15
C LYS A 152 18.82 14.39 21.91
N LEU A 153 17.90 13.45 22.08
CA LEU A 153 17.18 12.81 21.00
C LEU A 153 16.42 13.95 20.33
N ASN A 154 17.00 14.52 19.28
CA ASN A 154 16.31 15.45 18.39
C ASN A 154 15.31 14.62 17.59
N LEU A 155 14.26 14.15 18.26
CA LEU A 155 13.16 13.43 17.66
C LEU A 155 12.45 14.41 16.74
N LYS A 156 12.64 14.23 15.44
CA LYS A 156 11.95 14.99 14.41
C LYS A 156 10.80 14.16 13.90
N THR A 157 9.66 14.80 13.66
CA THR A 157 8.55 14.14 12.97
C THR A 157 8.90 13.91 11.50
N GLY A 158 8.22 12.96 10.84
CA GLY A 158 8.43 12.73 9.41
C GLY A 158 8.19 13.99 8.56
N GLN A 159 7.21 14.82 8.95
CA GLN A 159 6.91 16.10 8.29
C GLN A 159 8.03 17.13 8.47
N GLU A 160 8.64 17.20 9.66
CA GLU A 160 9.80 18.07 9.92
C GLU A 160 11.03 17.61 9.13
N ILE A 161 11.23 16.30 9.00
CA ILE A 161 12.32 15.72 8.19
C ILE A 161 12.10 16.11 6.71
N ILE A 162 10.89 15.97 6.18
CA ILE A 162 10.56 16.38 4.81
C ILE A 162 10.82 17.87 4.61
N SER A 163 10.38 18.72 5.54
CA SER A 163 10.60 20.17 5.46
C SER A 163 12.08 20.52 5.40
N GLN A 164 12.89 19.89 6.26
CA GLN A 164 14.34 20.10 6.26
C GLN A 164 15.01 19.62 4.98
N LEU A 165 14.66 18.43 4.49
CA LEU A 165 15.22 17.91 3.23
C LEU A 165 14.84 18.80 2.03
N VAL A 166 13.63 19.36 2.02
CA VAL A 166 13.19 20.33 1.01
C VAL A 166 14.02 21.62 1.07
N ASP A 167 14.29 22.14 2.26
CA ASP A 167 15.11 23.34 2.45
C ASP A 167 16.57 23.09 2.07
N GLU A 168 17.14 21.95 2.47
CA GLU A 168 18.50 21.53 2.08
C GLU A 168 18.65 21.35 0.56
N TYR A 169 17.61 20.84 -0.11
CA TYR A 169 17.58 20.75 -1.58
C TYR A 169 17.61 22.14 -2.23
N LYS A 170 16.78 23.07 -1.75
CA LYS A 170 16.72 24.45 -2.27
C LYS A 170 18.07 25.16 -2.10
N ASP A 171 18.68 25.06 -0.91
CA ASP A 171 20.00 25.62 -0.63
C ASP A 171 21.09 25.04 -1.56
N THR A 172 21.00 23.75 -1.88
CA THR A 172 21.95 23.09 -2.79
C THR A 172 21.78 23.58 -4.24
N VAL A 173 20.54 23.75 -4.69
CA VAL A 173 20.24 24.28 -6.03
C VAL A 173 20.58 25.77 -6.16
N ASP A 174 20.34 26.58 -5.13
CA ASP A 174 20.63 28.00 -5.16
C ASP A 174 22.14 28.27 -5.29
N LYS A 175 22.98 27.47 -4.63
CA LYS A 175 24.45 27.51 -4.79
C LYS A 175 24.89 27.25 -6.23
N ARG A 176 24.19 26.37 -6.95
CA ARG A 176 24.46 26.03 -8.36
C ARG A 176 24.24 27.21 -9.32
N SER A 177 23.37 28.15 -8.98
CA SER A 177 23.05 29.31 -9.81
C SER A 177 24.22 30.31 -9.93
N GLY A 178 25.30 30.13 -9.15
CA GLY A 178 26.47 31.01 -9.09
C GLY A 178 27.75 30.53 -9.81
N GLY A 179 27.77 29.37 -10.49
CA GLY A 179 29.02 28.85 -11.08
C GLY A 179 28.90 27.55 -11.89
N SER A 180 30.05 26.98 -12.29
CA SER A 180 30.15 25.70 -13.00
C SER A 180 29.69 24.54 -12.10
N VAL A 181 28.72 23.75 -12.57
CA VAL A 181 28.17 22.60 -11.82
C VAL A 181 29.27 21.58 -11.51
N GLU A 182 29.65 21.48 -10.24
CA GLU A 182 30.63 20.50 -9.81
C GLU A 182 29.99 19.12 -9.68
N ARG A 183 30.77 18.05 -9.94
CA ARG A 183 30.30 16.67 -9.78
C ARG A 183 29.76 16.40 -8.37
N LYS A 184 30.39 17.00 -7.35
CA LYS A 184 30.01 16.85 -5.94
C LYS A 184 28.62 17.41 -5.65
N GLU A 185 28.24 18.51 -6.29
CA GLU A 185 26.91 19.11 -6.11
C GLU A 185 25.82 18.21 -6.68
N LEU A 186 26.08 17.57 -7.83
CA LEU A 186 25.16 16.60 -8.43
C LEU A 186 25.02 15.33 -7.59
N GLU A 187 26.11 14.89 -6.93
CA GLU A 187 26.09 13.76 -6.00
C GLU A 187 25.32 14.10 -4.71
N ALA A 188 25.43 15.34 -4.22
CA ALA A 188 24.63 15.83 -3.09
C ALA A 188 23.14 15.93 -3.46
N GLU A 189 22.82 16.47 -4.64
CA GLU A 189 21.45 16.52 -5.18
C GLU A 189 20.86 15.11 -5.31
N GLU A 190 21.62 14.16 -5.88
CA GLU A 190 21.23 12.74 -5.97
C GLU A 190 20.94 12.14 -4.59
N SER A 191 21.80 12.40 -3.60
CA SER A 191 21.62 11.93 -2.22
C SER A 191 20.36 12.50 -1.56
N LEU A 192 20.11 13.81 -1.73
CA LEU A 192 18.92 14.47 -1.18
C LEU A 192 17.63 13.93 -1.81
N LEU A 193 17.61 13.74 -3.13
CA LEU A 193 16.48 13.13 -3.82
C LEU A 193 16.21 11.70 -3.34
N ASN A 194 17.28 10.92 -3.10
CA ASN A 194 17.15 9.57 -2.58
C ASN A 194 16.60 9.53 -1.15
N GLN A 195 17.05 10.45 -0.29
CA GLN A 195 16.52 10.59 1.08
C GLN A 195 15.06 11.04 1.08
N LEU A 196 14.68 12.01 0.24
CA LEU A 196 13.28 12.39 0.05
C LEU A 196 12.46 11.19 -0.41
N GLU A 197 12.97 10.43 -1.39
CA GLU A 197 12.28 9.25 -1.94
C GLU A 197 12.00 8.19 -0.88
N TYR A 198 12.98 7.91 -0.02
CA TYR A 198 12.81 7.01 1.12
C TYR A 198 11.71 7.50 2.08
N ASN A 199 11.71 8.78 2.43
CA ASN A 199 10.77 9.33 3.40
C ASN A 199 9.33 9.42 2.87
N VAL A 200 9.12 9.68 1.58
CA VAL A 200 7.77 9.80 1.00
C VAL A 200 7.07 8.45 0.79
N HIS A 201 7.70 7.32 1.10
CA HIS A 201 6.96 6.04 1.19
C HIS A 201 5.89 6.08 2.30
N GLN A 202 6.08 6.92 3.32
CA GLN A 202 5.05 7.21 4.30
C GLN A 202 4.04 8.21 3.72
N LEU A 203 2.75 7.86 3.76
CA LEU A 203 1.69 8.63 3.10
C LEU A 203 1.61 10.08 3.60
N ASP A 204 1.77 10.30 4.90
CA ASP A 204 1.72 11.65 5.49
C ASP A 204 2.92 12.51 5.04
N ASN A 205 4.10 11.91 4.92
CA ASN A 205 5.30 12.58 4.42
C ASN A 205 5.15 12.93 2.93
N ALA A 206 4.57 12.04 2.12
CA ALA A 206 4.26 12.32 0.73
C ALA A 206 3.27 13.49 0.58
N ILE A 207 2.24 13.53 1.41
CA ILE A 207 1.28 14.64 1.45
C ILE A 207 2.00 15.94 1.80
N GLU A 208 2.88 15.92 2.80
CA GLU A 208 3.65 17.10 3.20
C GLU A 208 4.59 17.58 2.09
N PHE A 209 5.31 16.64 1.46
CA PHE A 209 6.17 16.94 0.32
C PHE A 209 5.41 17.62 -0.83
N VAL A 210 4.19 17.15 -1.12
CA VAL A 210 3.32 17.74 -2.14
C VAL A 210 2.84 19.14 -1.72
N LYS A 211 2.45 19.34 -0.45
CA LYS A 211 2.04 20.66 0.08
C LYS A 211 3.15 21.69 0.01
N LEU A 212 4.40 21.27 0.22
CA LEU A 212 5.60 22.10 0.07
C LEU A 212 5.98 22.37 -1.40
N ASN A 213 5.08 22.09 -2.35
CA ASN A 213 5.26 22.25 -3.79
C ASN A 213 6.44 21.43 -4.36
N GLY A 214 6.83 20.35 -3.67
CA GLY A 214 7.97 19.51 -4.05
C GLY A 214 7.86 18.88 -5.45
N ILE A 215 6.65 18.70 -5.97
CA ILE A 215 6.43 18.20 -7.34
C ILE A 215 7.01 19.16 -8.39
N LYS A 216 6.74 20.46 -8.27
CA LYS A 216 7.21 21.45 -9.25
C LYS A 216 8.63 21.92 -8.93
N ASP A 217 8.89 22.23 -7.66
CA ASP A 217 10.12 22.91 -7.26
C ASP A 217 11.31 21.94 -7.14
N ILE A 218 11.05 20.65 -6.90
CA ILE A 218 12.09 19.64 -6.75
C ILE A 218 12.04 18.65 -7.92
N VAL A 219 10.93 17.93 -8.11
CA VAL A 219 10.88 16.85 -9.10
C VAL A 219 11.01 17.40 -10.52
N PHE A 220 10.17 18.35 -10.95
CA PHE A 220 10.22 18.85 -12.33
C PHE A 220 11.52 19.60 -12.62
N LEU A 221 12.08 20.28 -11.63
CA LEU A 221 13.39 20.92 -11.75
C LEU A 221 14.49 19.87 -11.95
N SER A 222 14.54 18.85 -11.10
CA SER A 222 15.51 17.75 -11.15
C SER A 222 15.43 16.94 -12.45
N LEU A 223 14.24 16.80 -13.04
CA LEU A 223 14.04 16.13 -14.33
C LEU A 223 14.72 16.87 -15.50
N ASN A 224 15.09 18.14 -15.34
CA ASN A 224 15.86 18.88 -16.34
C ASN A 224 17.38 18.86 -16.07
N SER A 225 17.84 18.10 -15.07
CA SER A 225 19.26 17.98 -14.74
C SER A 225 20.06 17.28 -15.85
N THR A 226 21.30 17.73 -16.05
CA THR A 226 22.25 17.10 -16.98
C THR A 226 22.68 15.70 -16.52
N SER A 227 22.60 15.41 -15.22
CA SER A 227 22.90 14.09 -14.65
C SER A 227 21.72 13.14 -14.80
N TRP A 228 21.92 12.01 -15.49
CA TRP A 228 20.87 10.98 -15.60
C TRP A 228 20.51 10.35 -14.25
N LYS A 229 21.44 10.36 -13.27
CA LYS A 229 21.18 9.81 -11.93
C LYS A 229 20.20 10.68 -11.15
N VAL A 230 20.40 12.00 -11.18
CA VAL A 230 19.47 12.99 -10.60
C VAL A 230 18.09 12.86 -11.25
N ARG A 231 18.01 12.81 -12.58
CA ARG A 231 16.74 12.60 -13.28
C ARG A 231 16.08 11.26 -12.89
N TYR A 232 16.86 10.21 -12.72
CA TYR A 232 16.36 8.90 -12.30
C TYR A 232 15.79 8.94 -10.88
N GLU A 233 16.50 9.48 -9.90
CA GLU A 233 15.98 9.63 -8.53
C GLU A 233 14.76 10.54 -8.48
N ALA A 234 14.69 11.60 -9.30
CA ALA A 234 13.49 12.43 -9.41
C ALA A 234 12.27 11.64 -9.90
N THR A 235 12.44 10.74 -10.89
CA THR A 235 11.33 9.87 -11.31
C THR A 235 10.90 8.88 -10.22
N LYS A 236 11.86 8.36 -9.43
CA LYS A 236 11.54 7.48 -8.29
C LYS A 236 10.77 8.24 -7.21
N LEU A 237 11.27 9.40 -6.79
CA LEU A 237 10.65 10.27 -5.80
C LEU A 237 9.18 10.58 -6.16
N LEU A 238 8.93 10.94 -7.42
CA LEU A 238 7.57 11.18 -7.89
C LEU A 238 6.68 9.94 -7.78
N GLY A 239 7.19 8.78 -8.22
CA GLY A 239 6.48 7.51 -8.15
C GLY A 239 6.14 7.10 -6.73
N SER A 240 7.09 7.20 -5.81
CA SER A 240 6.93 6.87 -4.39
C SER A 240 5.95 7.82 -3.70
N ALA A 241 5.99 9.12 -4.02
CA ALA A 241 5.07 10.11 -3.44
C ALA A 241 3.59 9.88 -3.83
N VAL A 242 3.32 9.43 -5.06
CA VAL A 242 1.94 9.25 -5.55
C VAL A 242 1.42 7.81 -5.42
N GLN A 243 2.29 6.85 -5.11
CA GLN A 243 1.90 5.45 -5.02
C GLN A 243 0.87 5.23 -3.91
N SER A 244 -0.30 4.71 -4.28
CA SER A 244 -1.41 4.44 -3.35
C SER A 244 -1.85 5.67 -2.52
N ASN A 245 -1.64 6.88 -3.04
CA ASN A 245 -1.94 8.13 -2.36
C ASN A 245 -2.83 9.05 -3.23
N PRO A 246 -4.17 8.95 -3.11
CA PRO A 246 -5.09 9.73 -3.94
C PRO A 246 -4.90 11.26 -3.85
N ASN A 247 -4.58 11.79 -2.67
CA ASN A 247 -4.36 13.23 -2.49
C ASN A 247 -3.10 13.70 -3.25
N ALA A 248 -2.02 12.93 -3.15
CA ALA A 248 -0.80 13.20 -3.90
C ALA A 248 -1.01 13.00 -5.42
N GLN A 249 -1.75 11.97 -5.83
CA GLN A 249 -2.12 11.74 -7.24
C GLN A 249 -2.89 12.93 -7.83
N ILE A 250 -3.92 13.44 -7.14
CA ILE A 250 -4.71 14.59 -7.60
C ILE A 250 -3.82 15.82 -7.76
N SER A 251 -3.08 16.18 -6.71
CA SER A 251 -2.20 17.36 -6.73
C SER A 251 -1.12 17.27 -7.80
N THR A 252 -0.57 16.07 -8.01
CA THR A 252 0.45 15.79 -9.03
C THR A 252 -0.13 15.86 -10.45
N LEU A 253 -1.37 15.39 -10.63
CA LEU A 253 -2.10 15.52 -11.90
C LEU A 253 -2.34 16.99 -12.23
N GLU A 254 -2.81 17.78 -11.27
CA GLU A 254 -3.05 19.23 -11.40
C GLU A 254 -1.76 20.01 -11.66
N ALA A 255 -0.62 19.53 -11.14
CA ALA A 255 0.69 20.09 -11.44
C ALA A 255 1.13 19.88 -12.90
N GLY A 256 0.45 19.01 -13.67
CA GLY A 256 0.78 18.74 -15.07
C GLY A 256 1.84 17.65 -15.26
N ALA A 257 1.90 16.66 -14.36
CA ALA A 257 2.93 15.62 -14.40
C ALA A 257 2.84 14.68 -15.62
N ILE A 258 1.65 14.41 -16.16
CA ILE A 258 1.47 13.46 -17.28
C ILE A 258 2.28 13.89 -18.52
N PRO A 259 2.13 15.12 -19.08
CA PRO A 259 2.94 15.57 -20.21
C PRO A 259 4.45 15.52 -19.94
N VAL A 260 4.88 15.85 -18.71
CA VAL A 260 6.30 15.84 -18.32
C VAL A 260 6.84 14.40 -18.35
N LEU A 261 6.13 13.45 -17.75
CA LEU A 261 6.51 12.04 -17.72
C LEU A 261 6.51 11.39 -19.11
N LEU A 262 5.52 11.70 -19.95
CA LEU A 262 5.46 11.23 -21.34
C LEU A 262 6.66 11.76 -22.15
N ARG A 263 7.03 13.02 -21.97
CA ARG A 263 8.22 13.61 -22.60
C ARG A 263 9.49 12.89 -22.17
N VAL A 264 9.66 12.62 -20.87
CA VAL A 264 10.83 11.89 -20.35
C VAL A 264 10.88 10.47 -20.93
N LEU A 265 9.76 9.73 -20.91
CA LEU A 265 9.67 8.38 -21.48
C LEU A 265 10.00 8.35 -22.99
N ALA A 266 9.55 9.37 -23.74
CA ALA A 266 9.83 9.47 -25.16
C ALA A 266 11.29 9.85 -25.47
N LEU A 267 11.83 10.87 -24.79
CA LEU A 267 13.01 11.61 -25.25
C LEU A 267 14.28 11.39 -24.42
N ASP A 268 14.21 10.85 -23.20
CA ASP A 268 15.43 10.68 -22.39
C ASP A 268 16.40 9.72 -23.08
N THR A 269 17.71 9.95 -22.93
CA THR A 269 18.73 9.08 -23.54
C THR A 269 19.01 7.84 -22.70
N ASN A 270 18.69 7.87 -21.40
CA ASN A 270 18.99 6.79 -20.47
C ASN A 270 17.75 5.91 -20.23
N SER A 271 17.89 4.61 -20.47
CA SER A 271 16.79 3.64 -20.29
C SER A 271 16.32 3.51 -18.84
N LYS A 272 17.18 3.74 -17.85
CA LYS A 272 16.78 3.74 -16.43
C LYS A 272 15.83 4.89 -16.13
N VAL A 273 16.11 6.09 -16.65
CA VAL A 273 15.24 7.26 -16.48
C VAL A 273 13.90 7.04 -17.17
N LYS A 274 13.90 6.46 -18.39
CA LYS A 274 12.65 6.05 -19.06
C LYS A 274 11.83 5.05 -18.24
N ALA A 275 12.49 4.02 -17.71
CA ALA A 275 11.84 3.01 -16.87
C ALA A 275 11.29 3.62 -15.57
N GLY A 276 12.01 4.57 -14.97
CA GLY A 276 11.55 5.33 -13.81
C GLY A 276 10.36 6.24 -14.13
N ALA A 277 10.36 6.92 -15.28
CA ALA A 277 9.23 7.72 -15.72
C ALA A 277 7.97 6.88 -15.96
N LEU A 278 8.11 5.68 -16.55
CA LEU A 278 7.00 4.74 -16.71
C LEU A 278 6.50 4.21 -15.37
N TYR A 279 7.40 3.98 -14.40
CA TYR A 279 7.01 3.63 -13.03
C TYR A 279 6.20 4.76 -12.37
N ALA A 280 6.70 6.00 -12.40
CA ALA A 280 5.98 7.15 -11.83
C ALA A 280 4.61 7.35 -12.49
N LEU A 281 4.54 7.20 -13.81
CA LEU A 281 3.28 7.26 -14.56
C LEU A 281 2.32 6.15 -14.15
N SER A 282 2.83 4.92 -13.97
CA SER A 282 2.04 3.79 -13.48
C SER A 282 1.47 4.06 -12.09
N CYS A 283 2.25 4.62 -11.16
CA CYS A 283 1.78 4.99 -9.83
C CYS A 283 0.72 6.11 -9.89
N LEU A 284 0.88 7.07 -10.80
CA LEU A 284 -0.03 8.20 -10.94
C LEU A 284 -1.39 7.81 -11.52
N ILE A 285 -1.45 6.89 -12.49
CA ILE A 285 -2.68 6.62 -13.25
C ILE A 285 -3.45 5.38 -12.78
N ARG A 286 -2.84 4.46 -12.04
CA ARG A 286 -3.56 3.29 -11.50
C ARG A 286 -4.65 3.73 -10.53
N ARG A 287 -5.83 3.12 -10.64
CA ARG A 287 -7.03 3.40 -9.86
C ARG A 287 -7.48 4.88 -9.91
N PHE A 288 -7.10 5.60 -10.97
CA PHE A 288 -7.43 7.02 -11.13
C PHE A 288 -7.95 7.34 -12.54
N PRO A 289 -9.26 7.14 -12.81
CA PRO A 289 -9.83 7.24 -14.16
C PRO A 289 -9.58 8.58 -14.86
N LEU A 290 -9.59 9.69 -14.12
CA LEU A 290 -9.30 11.02 -14.67
C LEU A 290 -7.85 11.12 -15.20
N ALA A 291 -6.88 10.58 -14.46
CA ALA A 291 -5.49 10.55 -14.88
C ALA A 291 -5.28 9.57 -16.05
N GLN A 292 -5.97 8.42 -16.06
CA GLN A 292 -5.97 7.47 -17.18
C GLN A 292 -6.47 8.15 -18.46
N LYS A 293 -7.60 8.86 -18.38
CA LYS A 293 -8.15 9.62 -19.51
C LYS A 293 -7.16 10.65 -20.03
N GLN A 294 -6.57 11.46 -19.15
CA GLN A 294 -5.55 12.43 -19.55
C GLN A 294 -4.32 11.77 -20.18
N PHE A 295 -3.86 10.63 -19.65
CA PHE A 295 -2.76 9.86 -20.25
C PHE A 295 -3.09 9.41 -21.68
N LEU A 296 -4.30 8.85 -21.89
CA LEU A 296 -4.75 8.41 -23.21
C LEU A 296 -4.91 9.58 -24.19
N ASP A 297 -5.55 10.67 -23.75
CA ASP A 297 -5.80 11.87 -24.57
C ASP A 297 -4.51 12.60 -24.98
N ARG A 298 -3.42 12.42 -24.21
CA ARG A 298 -2.10 13.00 -24.50
C ARG A 298 -1.20 12.08 -25.34
N GLY A 299 -1.76 11.03 -25.96
CA GLY A 299 -1.00 10.10 -26.81
C GLY A 299 -0.10 9.15 -26.00
N GLY A 300 -0.49 8.84 -24.77
CA GLY A 300 0.29 7.99 -23.87
C GLY A 300 0.55 6.59 -24.43
N LEU A 301 -0.45 5.99 -25.09
CA LEU A 301 -0.31 4.70 -25.77
C LEU A 301 0.71 4.76 -26.91
N THR A 302 0.67 5.81 -27.73
CA THR A 302 1.64 6.02 -28.82
C THR A 302 3.07 6.06 -28.28
N VAL A 303 3.30 6.75 -27.15
CA VAL A 303 4.62 6.84 -26.50
C VAL A 303 5.06 5.48 -25.96
N ILE A 304 4.14 4.70 -25.37
CA ILE A 304 4.39 3.34 -24.91
C ILE A 304 4.74 2.41 -26.07
N VAL A 305 3.93 2.37 -27.14
CA VAL A 305 4.13 1.46 -28.28
C VAL A 305 5.48 1.72 -28.96
N LYS A 306 5.91 3.00 -29.06
CA LYS A 306 7.24 3.34 -29.57
C LYS A 306 8.39 2.68 -28.79
N GLN A 307 8.20 2.33 -27.52
CA GLN A 307 9.19 1.62 -26.71
C GLN A 307 9.41 0.17 -27.17
N PHE A 308 8.55 -0.39 -28.01
CA PHE A 308 8.66 -1.76 -28.54
C PHE A 308 9.48 -1.84 -29.84
N ASN A 309 9.81 -0.70 -30.46
CA ASN A 309 10.57 -0.67 -31.72
C ASN A 309 12.04 -1.08 -31.56
N SER A 310 12.62 -0.85 -30.37
CA SER A 310 14.02 -1.20 -30.06
C SER A 310 14.11 -2.52 -29.28
N ASP A 311 15.20 -3.26 -29.47
CA ASP A 311 15.44 -4.57 -28.83
C ASP A 311 16.71 -4.57 -27.96
N THR A 312 17.04 -3.43 -27.34
CA THR A 312 18.17 -3.37 -26.41
C THR A 312 17.78 -3.96 -25.05
N SER A 313 18.74 -4.56 -24.34
CA SER A 313 18.50 -5.15 -23.00
C SER A 313 17.91 -4.16 -21.99
N GLY A 314 18.29 -2.88 -22.08
CA GLY A 314 17.70 -1.81 -21.27
C GLY A 314 16.25 -1.48 -21.61
N GLN A 315 15.81 -1.80 -22.84
CA GLN A 315 14.46 -1.53 -23.33
C GLN A 315 13.46 -2.61 -22.90
N LEU A 316 13.90 -3.87 -22.77
CA LEU A 316 13.03 -4.98 -22.37
C LEU A 316 12.32 -4.68 -21.04
N LYS A 317 13.04 -4.14 -20.04
CA LYS A 317 12.43 -3.75 -18.75
C LYS A 317 11.31 -2.72 -18.90
N ILE A 318 11.41 -1.81 -19.86
CA ILE A 318 10.37 -0.80 -20.14
C ILE A 318 9.16 -1.48 -20.79
N GLN A 319 9.40 -2.37 -21.75
CA GLN A 319 8.35 -3.13 -22.45
C GLN A 319 7.54 -4.00 -21.47
N LEU A 320 8.20 -4.72 -20.57
CA LEU A 320 7.52 -5.53 -19.54
C LEU A 320 6.71 -4.67 -18.56
N LYS A 321 7.27 -3.53 -18.12
CA LYS A 321 6.51 -2.57 -17.28
C LYS A 321 5.29 -2.01 -18.01
N ALA A 322 5.41 -1.75 -19.32
CA ALA A 322 4.30 -1.26 -20.13
C ALA A 322 3.18 -2.31 -20.25
N ILE A 323 3.52 -3.58 -20.48
CA ILE A 323 2.53 -4.66 -20.54
C ILE A 323 1.76 -4.75 -19.21
N ASN A 324 2.47 -4.72 -18.07
CA ASN A 324 1.83 -4.71 -16.76
C ASN A 324 0.90 -3.50 -16.57
N LEU A 325 1.34 -2.30 -16.93
CA LEU A 325 0.49 -1.10 -16.81
C LEU A 325 -0.77 -1.19 -17.65
N ILE A 326 -0.67 -1.62 -18.91
CA ILE A 326 -1.84 -1.75 -19.79
C ILE A 326 -2.77 -2.85 -19.30
N ARG A 327 -2.22 -3.98 -18.82
CA ARG A 327 -2.99 -5.05 -18.18
C ARG A 327 -3.77 -4.53 -16.98
N ASP A 328 -3.12 -3.78 -16.09
CA ASP A 328 -3.78 -3.22 -14.91
C ASP A 328 -4.94 -2.29 -15.29
N ILE A 329 -4.76 -1.42 -16.31
CA ILE A 329 -5.85 -0.56 -16.80
C ILE A 329 -7.00 -1.40 -17.38
N ILE A 330 -6.70 -2.46 -18.14
CA ILE A 330 -7.71 -3.38 -18.67
C ILE A 330 -8.48 -4.07 -17.54
N ASP A 331 -7.77 -4.54 -16.52
CA ASP A 331 -8.36 -5.21 -15.37
C ASP A 331 -9.24 -4.23 -14.58
N GLU A 332 -8.80 -2.98 -14.39
CA GLU A 332 -9.59 -1.93 -13.76
C GLU A 332 -10.90 -1.62 -14.51
N VAL A 333 -10.87 -1.63 -15.86
CA VAL A 333 -12.07 -1.46 -16.69
C VAL A 333 -13.03 -2.64 -16.50
N ARG A 334 -12.52 -3.87 -16.57
CA ARG A 334 -13.32 -5.09 -16.38
C ARG A 334 -13.91 -5.19 -14.99
N GLU A 335 -13.13 -4.86 -13.97
CA GLU A 335 -13.58 -4.83 -12.58
C GLU A 335 -14.69 -3.81 -12.38
N ALA A 336 -14.64 -2.65 -13.05
CA ALA A 336 -15.71 -1.66 -12.97
C ALA A 336 -17.02 -2.19 -13.58
N ASP A 337 -16.96 -2.88 -14.73
CA ASP A 337 -18.12 -3.53 -15.35
C ASP A 337 -18.70 -4.65 -14.46
N LEU A 338 -17.83 -5.54 -13.95
CA LEU A 338 -18.24 -6.65 -13.09
C LEU A 338 -18.84 -6.17 -11.76
N SER A 339 -18.23 -5.15 -11.14
CA SER A 339 -18.70 -4.59 -9.86
C SER A 339 -20.12 -4.07 -9.97
N LEU A 340 -20.49 -3.45 -11.10
CA LEU A 340 -21.84 -2.95 -11.31
C LEU A 340 -22.87 -4.09 -11.48
N LEU A 341 -22.46 -5.18 -12.15
CA LEU A 341 -23.30 -6.35 -12.39
C LEU A 341 -23.56 -7.17 -11.12
N SER A 342 -22.59 -7.21 -10.18
CA SER A 342 -22.72 -7.99 -8.95
C SER A 342 -23.59 -7.33 -7.87
N LEU A 343 -23.90 -6.04 -8.01
CA LEU A 343 -24.64 -5.29 -6.99
C LEU A 343 -26.16 -5.41 -7.18
N LEU A 344 -26.87 -5.55 -6.07
CA LEU A 344 -28.33 -5.54 -6.04
C LEU A 344 -28.87 -4.18 -6.49
N PRO A 345 -30.05 -4.12 -7.14
CA PRO A 345 -30.53 -2.88 -7.74
C PRO A 345 -30.69 -1.68 -6.80
N ASN A 346 -30.94 -1.93 -5.52
CA ASN A 346 -31.22 -0.92 -4.50
C ASN A 346 -30.05 -0.66 -3.54
N SER A 347 -28.84 -1.17 -3.83
CA SER A 347 -27.67 -0.95 -2.96
C SER A 347 -27.15 0.49 -3.09
N PRO A 348 -26.76 1.16 -1.97
CA PRO A 348 -26.22 2.51 -2.00
C PRO A 348 -24.90 2.59 -2.79
N GLU A 349 -24.09 1.53 -2.77
CA GLU A 349 -22.81 1.41 -3.47
C GLU A 349 -22.97 1.42 -5.01
N ARG A 350 -24.18 1.11 -5.51
CA ARG A 350 -24.46 1.04 -6.95
C ARG A 350 -24.23 2.38 -7.65
N SER A 351 -24.51 3.50 -6.99
CA SER A 351 -24.28 4.85 -7.53
C SER A 351 -22.79 5.10 -7.83
N ILE A 352 -21.92 4.74 -6.87
CA ILE A 352 -20.47 4.87 -6.99
C ILE A 352 -19.93 3.92 -8.05
N ALA A 353 -20.39 2.66 -8.06
CA ALA A 353 -20.02 1.68 -9.07
C ALA A 353 -20.43 2.12 -10.49
N SER A 354 -21.63 2.69 -10.62
CA SER A 354 -22.14 3.23 -11.89
C SER A 354 -21.29 4.39 -12.40
N GLU A 355 -20.89 5.34 -11.54
CA GLU A 355 -20.02 6.44 -11.97
C GLU A 355 -18.62 5.95 -12.34
N ARG A 356 -18.06 4.99 -11.58
CA ARG A 356 -16.76 4.37 -11.93
C ARG A 356 -16.83 3.67 -13.29
N GLN A 357 -17.88 2.89 -13.54
CA GLN A 357 -18.10 2.20 -14.80
C GLN A 357 -18.25 3.17 -15.96
N ARG A 358 -18.99 4.27 -15.77
CA ARG A 358 -19.10 5.35 -16.75
C ARG A 358 -17.74 5.97 -17.07
N GLN A 359 -16.93 6.31 -16.07
CA GLN A 359 -15.61 6.90 -16.27
C GLN A 359 -14.66 5.95 -17.01
N GLN A 360 -14.68 4.66 -16.67
CA GLN A 360 -13.88 3.63 -17.33
C GLN A 360 -14.31 3.38 -18.78
N SER A 361 -15.63 3.34 -19.03
CA SER A 361 -16.18 3.22 -20.38
C SER A 361 -15.77 4.38 -21.30
N ASP A 362 -15.72 5.60 -20.76
CA ASP A 362 -15.31 6.82 -21.51
C ASP A 362 -13.84 6.80 -21.96
N LEU A 363 -12.99 5.94 -21.38
CA LEU A 363 -11.61 5.77 -21.84
C LEU A 363 -11.52 5.21 -23.27
N LYS A 364 -12.54 4.43 -23.69
CA LYS A 364 -12.55 3.70 -24.98
C LYS A 364 -11.28 2.88 -25.20
N ILE A 365 -10.78 2.24 -24.13
CA ILE A 365 -9.45 1.62 -24.10
C ILE A 365 -9.27 0.58 -25.23
N TRP A 366 -10.28 -0.25 -25.47
CA TRP A 366 -10.23 -1.33 -26.47
C TRP A 366 -9.94 -0.82 -27.88
N VAL A 367 -10.65 0.23 -28.30
CA VAL A 367 -10.48 0.86 -29.61
C VAL A 367 -9.08 1.48 -29.71
N ARG A 368 -8.67 2.24 -28.69
CA ARG A 368 -7.38 2.92 -28.69
C ARG A 368 -6.20 1.95 -28.72
N LEU A 369 -6.29 0.81 -28.02
CA LEU A 369 -5.22 -0.20 -28.05
C LEU A 369 -4.98 -0.74 -29.46
N VAL A 370 -6.06 -1.00 -30.21
CA VAL A 370 -5.97 -1.48 -31.59
C VAL A 370 -5.43 -0.39 -32.51
N GLU A 371 -5.98 0.83 -32.44
CA GLU A 371 -5.59 1.95 -33.31
C GLU A 371 -4.13 2.40 -33.11
N GLU A 372 -3.63 2.35 -31.88
CA GLU A 372 -2.28 2.81 -31.53
C GLU A 372 -1.20 1.73 -31.74
N GLY A 373 -1.58 0.53 -32.19
CA GLY A 373 -0.64 -0.53 -32.55
C GLY A 373 -0.17 -1.40 -31.36
N TRP A 374 -0.95 -1.49 -30.28
CA TRP A 374 -0.60 -2.32 -29.11
C TRP A 374 -0.50 -3.81 -29.47
N CYS A 375 -1.41 -4.32 -30.31
CA CYS A 375 -1.42 -5.71 -30.72
C CYS A 375 -0.13 -6.11 -31.48
N GLN A 376 0.38 -5.22 -32.33
CA GLN A 376 1.63 -5.39 -33.07
C GLN A 376 2.84 -5.34 -32.13
N ALA A 377 2.80 -4.51 -31.10
CA ALA A 377 3.84 -4.45 -30.08
C ALA A 377 3.99 -5.79 -29.34
N LEU A 378 2.87 -6.41 -28.94
CA LEU A 378 2.87 -7.71 -28.25
C LEU A 378 3.40 -8.84 -29.15
N THR A 379 2.95 -8.93 -30.39
CA THR A 379 3.43 -9.95 -31.34
C THR A 379 4.91 -9.76 -31.72
N THR A 380 5.36 -8.51 -31.85
CA THR A 380 6.77 -8.19 -32.05
C THR A 380 7.61 -8.68 -30.88
N LEU A 381 7.18 -8.42 -29.63
CA LEU A 381 7.91 -8.88 -28.45
C LEU A 381 7.92 -10.42 -28.36
N LEU A 382 6.78 -11.06 -28.63
CA LEU A 382 6.66 -12.53 -28.66
C LEU A 382 7.63 -13.16 -29.66
N SER A 383 7.80 -12.55 -30.84
CA SER A 383 8.70 -13.06 -31.88
C SER A 383 10.18 -12.96 -31.50
N ARG A 384 10.55 -11.94 -30.70
CA ARG A 384 11.94 -11.68 -30.27
C ARG A 384 12.34 -12.52 -29.06
N HIS A 385 11.41 -12.75 -28.14
CA HIS A 385 11.67 -13.37 -26.84
C HIS A 385 10.84 -14.65 -26.63
N SER A 386 10.73 -15.50 -27.66
CA SER A 386 9.88 -16.69 -27.60
C SER A 386 10.37 -17.79 -26.64
N GLU A 387 11.62 -17.69 -26.20
CA GLU A 387 12.29 -18.70 -25.36
C GLU A 387 12.51 -18.18 -23.92
N ASP A 388 12.21 -16.91 -23.64
CA ASP A 388 12.33 -16.33 -22.29
C ASP A 388 11.03 -16.57 -21.51
N VAL A 389 11.10 -17.44 -20.51
CA VAL A 389 9.95 -17.85 -19.70
C VAL A 389 9.26 -16.65 -19.02
N GLN A 390 10.00 -15.69 -18.48
CA GLN A 390 9.42 -14.54 -17.78
C GLN A 390 8.67 -13.62 -18.75
N VAL A 391 9.22 -13.47 -19.96
CA VAL A 391 8.57 -12.67 -21.02
C VAL A 391 7.32 -13.39 -21.52
N ILE A 392 7.39 -14.71 -21.73
CA ILE A 392 6.24 -15.51 -22.18
C ILE A 392 5.12 -15.54 -21.15
N GLU A 393 5.43 -15.65 -19.86
CA GLU A 393 4.42 -15.60 -18.80
C GLU A 393 3.60 -14.31 -18.91
N LEU A 394 4.28 -13.17 -18.96
CA LEU A 394 3.64 -11.87 -19.06
C LEU A 394 2.90 -11.68 -20.39
N LEU A 395 3.48 -12.11 -21.51
CA LEU A 395 2.84 -12.02 -22.83
C LEU A 395 1.62 -12.91 -22.94
N SER A 396 1.65 -14.12 -22.37
CA SER A 396 0.52 -15.05 -22.43
C SER A 396 -0.72 -14.44 -21.77
N ASP A 397 -0.54 -13.79 -20.62
CA ASP A 397 -1.63 -13.10 -19.91
C ASP A 397 -2.04 -11.81 -20.65
N GLY A 398 -1.08 -10.96 -21.01
CA GLY A 398 -1.33 -9.70 -21.72
C GLY A 398 -2.03 -9.89 -23.08
N MET A 399 -1.61 -10.87 -23.88
CA MET A 399 -2.26 -11.20 -25.15
C MET A 399 -3.64 -11.84 -24.94
N SER A 400 -3.79 -12.73 -23.95
CA SER A 400 -5.10 -13.30 -23.60
C SER A 400 -6.11 -12.20 -23.23
N ALA A 401 -5.65 -11.17 -22.52
CA ALA A 401 -6.47 -10.04 -22.11
C ALA A 401 -6.98 -9.15 -23.26
N VAL A 402 -6.38 -9.16 -24.45
CA VAL A 402 -6.84 -8.35 -25.61
C VAL A 402 -7.15 -9.22 -26.84
N SER A 403 -7.30 -10.52 -26.63
CA SER A 403 -7.33 -11.53 -27.71
C SER A 403 -8.46 -11.33 -28.72
N LYS A 404 -9.64 -10.88 -28.27
CA LYS A 404 -10.79 -10.62 -29.15
C LYS A 404 -10.55 -9.39 -30.02
N GLU A 405 -10.11 -8.30 -29.39
CA GLU A 405 -9.88 -7.01 -30.04
C GLU A 405 -8.66 -7.07 -30.98
N CYS A 406 -7.64 -7.84 -30.63
CA CYS A 406 -6.40 -8.00 -31.38
C CYS A 406 -6.41 -9.20 -32.36
N TYR A 407 -7.55 -9.85 -32.58
CA TYR A 407 -7.65 -11.06 -33.43
C TYR A 407 -6.99 -10.87 -34.81
N SER A 408 -7.26 -9.73 -35.46
CA SER A 408 -6.77 -9.42 -36.81
C SER A 408 -5.24 -9.45 -36.93
N VAL A 409 -4.52 -9.21 -35.83
CA VAL A 409 -3.05 -9.23 -35.75
C VAL A 409 -2.55 -10.56 -35.20
N PHE A 410 -3.21 -11.11 -34.18
CA PHE A 410 -2.75 -12.33 -33.50
C PHE A 410 -2.89 -13.59 -34.36
N LYS A 411 -3.80 -13.61 -35.34
CA LYS A 411 -3.93 -14.73 -36.29
C LYS A 411 -2.62 -15.05 -37.03
N ASP A 412 -1.79 -14.04 -37.30
CA ASP A 412 -0.51 -14.24 -37.99
C ASP A 412 0.53 -14.92 -37.10
N SER A 413 0.34 -14.86 -35.77
CA SER A 413 1.19 -15.50 -34.76
C SER A 413 0.65 -16.84 -34.26
N GLU A 414 -0.48 -17.33 -34.80
CA GLU A 414 -1.16 -18.56 -34.35
C GLU A 414 -0.20 -19.75 -34.28
N ARG A 415 0.64 -19.94 -35.30
CA ARG A 415 1.62 -21.05 -35.32
C ARG A 415 2.63 -20.98 -34.18
N THR A 416 3.12 -19.78 -33.85
CA THR A 416 4.05 -19.57 -32.74
C THR A 416 3.36 -19.83 -31.41
N ILE A 417 2.13 -19.34 -31.24
CA ILE A 417 1.33 -19.57 -30.04
C ILE A 417 1.05 -21.07 -29.87
N SER A 418 0.65 -21.80 -30.92
CA SER A 418 0.46 -23.25 -30.87
C SER A 418 1.73 -24.00 -30.46
N ARG A 419 2.89 -23.64 -31.06
CA ARG A 419 4.18 -24.23 -30.67
C ARG A 419 4.49 -24.03 -29.18
N LEU A 420 4.23 -22.83 -28.67
CA LEU A 420 4.44 -22.51 -27.25
C LEU A 420 3.45 -23.29 -26.37
N THR A 421 2.17 -23.37 -26.73
CA THR A 421 1.17 -24.15 -26.00
C THR A 421 1.60 -25.61 -25.87
N ASP A 422 2.02 -26.24 -26.97
CA ASP A 422 2.49 -27.63 -26.96
C ASP A 422 3.75 -27.82 -26.10
N HIS A 423 4.66 -26.84 -26.15
CA HIS A 423 5.88 -26.84 -25.34
C HIS A 423 5.56 -26.80 -23.83
N TYR A 424 4.74 -25.83 -23.40
CA TYR A 424 4.38 -25.68 -22.00
C TYR A 424 3.45 -26.79 -21.51
N GLN A 425 2.62 -27.39 -22.37
CA GLN A 425 1.86 -28.60 -22.03
C GLN A 425 2.79 -29.74 -21.62
N ARG A 426 3.88 -29.96 -22.36
CA ARG A 426 4.88 -30.99 -22.03
C ARG A 426 5.61 -30.67 -20.74
N MET A 427 5.94 -29.40 -20.49
CA MET A 427 6.60 -28.99 -19.24
C MET A 427 5.73 -29.20 -18.01
N VAL A 428 4.44 -28.84 -18.08
CA VAL A 428 3.45 -29.12 -17.03
C VAL A 428 3.34 -30.62 -16.74
N THR A 429 3.38 -31.45 -17.79
CA THR A 429 3.23 -32.90 -17.64
C THR A 429 4.49 -33.57 -17.07
N ASN A 430 5.68 -33.03 -17.35
CA ASN A 430 6.96 -33.72 -17.12
C ASN A 430 7.83 -33.12 -16.01
N VAL A 431 7.63 -31.86 -15.61
CA VAL A 431 8.60 -31.13 -14.78
C VAL A 431 7.94 -30.49 -13.56
N ASP A 432 6.99 -29.56 -13.77
CA ASP A 432 6.49 -28.71 -12.69
C ASP A 432 5.11 -28.10 -12.99
N TYR A 433 4.26 -28.00 -11.95
CA TYR A 433 2.99 -27.28 -12.02
C TYR A 433 3.16 -25.76 -12.12
N ASP A 434 4.36 -25.23 -11.86
CA ASP A 434 4.69 -23.81 -12.00
C ASP A 434 4.38 -23.23 -13.39
N TYR A 435 4.44 -24.06 -14.44
CA TYR A 435 4.13 -23.66 -15.82
C TYR A 435 2.63 -23.68 -16.17
N GLN A 436 1.78 -24.13 -15.25
CA GLN A 436 0.34 -24.31 -15.49
C GLN A 436 -0.35 -22.99 -15.87
N TRP A 437 0.08 -21.88 -15.26
CA TRP A 437 -0.46 -20.56 -15.56
C TRP A 437 -0.22 -20.15 -17.01
N ILE A 438 1.02 -20.28 -17.48
CA ILE A 438 1.42 -19.98 -18.86
C ILE A 438 0.62 -20.84 -19.85
N TYR A 439 0.58 -22.15 -19.60
CA TYR A 439 -0.18 -23.08 -20.45
C TYR A 439 -1.67 -22.72 -20.52
N SER A 440 -2.31 -22.46 -19.36
CA SER A 440 -3.72 -22.07 -19.30
C SER A 440 -4.01 -20.80 -20.10
N ASN A 441 -3.14 -19.78 -19.99
CA ASN A 441 -3.29 -18.52 -20.72
C ASN A 441 -3.11 -18.71 -22.23
N LEU A 442 -2.10 -19.47 -22.67
CA LEU A 442 -1.90 -19.78 -24.09
C LEU A 442 -3.04 -20.61 -24.68
N GLN A 443 -3.59 -21.56 -23.91
CA GLN A 443 -4.79 -22.30 -24.32
C GLN A 443 -6.01 -21.39 -24.45
N LYS A 444 -6.23 -20.50 -23.48
CA LYS A 444 -7.32 -19.52 -23.53
C LYS A 444 -7.17 -18.62 -24.77
N LEU A 445 -5.96 -18.13 -25.03
CA LEU A 445 -5.64 -17.33 -26.21
C LEU A 445 -5.99 -18.08 -27.51
N LEU A 446 -5.52 -19.33 -27.68
CA LEU A 446 -5.84 -20.13 -28.87
C LEU A 446 -7.34 -20.38 -29.04
N ARG A 447 -8.04 -20.72 -27.96
CA ARG A 447 -9.50 -20.92 -28.00
C ARG A 447 -10.22 -19.67 -28.50
N THR A 448 -9.86 -18.51 -27.97
CA THR A 448 -10.46 -17.24 -28.40
C THR A 448 -10.14 -16.93 -29.86
N LEU A 449 -8.91 -17.17 -30.33
CA LEU A 449 -8.57 -17.00 -31.74
C LEU A 449 -9.41 -17.92 -32.66
N HIS A 450 -9.65 -19.16 -32.25
CA HIS A 450 -10.48 -20.11 -33.01
C HIS A 450 -11.98 -19.77 -32.96
N GLU A 451 -12.48 -19.27 -31.85
CA GLU A 451 -13.85 -18.76 -31.71
C GLU A 451 -14.09 -17.56 -32.61
N THR A 452 -13.24 -16.52 -32.51
CA THR A 452 -13.39 -15.31 -33.34
C THR A 452 -13.24 -15.61 -34.83
N LYS A 453 -12.35 -16.55 -35.21
CA LYS A 453 -12.25 -17.02 -36.60
C LYS A 453 -13.55 -17.63 -37.12
N ARG A 454 -14.31 -18.35 -36.27
CA ARG A 454 -15.60 -18.92 -36.64
C ARG A 454 -16.69 -17.88 -36.73
N ASP A 455 -16.64 -16.84 -35.91
CA ASP A 455 -17.63 -15.75 -35.93
C ASP A 455 -17.45 -14.83 -37.16
N GLU A 456 -16.26 -14.76 -37.76
CA GLU A 456 -15.97 -14.01 -39.00
C GLU A 456 -16.31 -14.77 -40.30
N LEU A 457 -16.49 -16.09 -40.24
CA LEU A 457 -16.79 -16.98 -41.38
C LEU A 457 -18.30 -17.24 -41.49
#